data_AF-A0A4Y7MP04-F1
#
_entry.id   AF-A0A4Y7MP04-F1
#
_cell.length_a   1.000
_cell.length_b   1.000
_cell.length_c   1.000
_cell.angle_alpha   90.00
_cell.angle_beta   90.00
_cell.angle_gamma   90.00
#
_symmetry.space_group_name_H-M   'P 1'
#
loop_
_entity.id
_entity.type
_entity.pdbx_description
1 polymer ?
#
loop_
_entity_poly.entity_id
_entity_poly.type
_entity_poly.pdbx_seq_one_letter_code
_entity_poly.pdbx_strand_id
1 'polypeptide(L)'
;MLTICQREPYPEAASGKPSLGQESGELESDASSVIQLSHSLGSQPFETRGQINVRSLKSGSVNIQQDSSYDWKDYKEAGEANEFYHLEAFVKYNGIERTFLTSTKACLLYESQLADIITIHVDLLGNIYGVSVATPHSQQCTGTVPEFEPNFNTTVLISYMEHGPVPDVAMYVQKVEQEKVAKERGETKDNRSFIAKYWMYIVPLVLVFMMSGASNPEQPAR
;
A
#
# COMPACT_ATOMS: atom_id res chain seq x y z
N MET A 1 14.96 6.98 -6.64
CA MET A 1 14.56 7.57 -5.35
C MET A 1 13.77 8.82 -5.69
N LEU A 2 12.43 8.74 -5.70
CA LEU A 2 11.54 9.84 -6.05
C LEU A 2 11.33 10.71 -4.81
N THR A 3 11.78 11.96 -4.85
CA THR A 3 11.50 12.93 -3.79
C THR A 3 10.18 13.63 -4.13
N ILE A 4 9.12 13.30 -3.41
CA ILE A 4 7.85 14.02 -3.46
C ILE A 4 7.99 15.25 -2.55
N CYS A 5 8.09 16.44 -3.13
CA CYS A 5 8.05 17.69 -2.37
C CYS A 5 6.62 18.23 -2.39
N GLN A 6 5.89 18.07 -1.28
CA GLN A 6 4.65 18.80 -1.03
C GLN A 6 5.01 20.17 -0.43
N ARG A 7 4.43 21.26 -0.94
CA ARG A 7 4.56 22.60 -0.39
C ARG A 7 3.29 22.94 0.39
N GLU A 8 3.40 23.13 1.70
CA GLU A 8 2.27 23.53 2.56
C GLU A 8 2.10 25.07 2.57
N PRO A 9 0.87 25.60 2.42
CA PRO A 9 0.59 27.00 2.65
C PRO A 9 0.34 27.30 4.15
N TYR A 10 0.80 28.48 4.59
CA TYR A 10 0.66 29.01 5.97
C TYR A 10 -0.80 29.42 6.26
N PRO A 11 -1.37 29.16 7.46
CA PRO A 11 -2.78 29.41 7.71
C PRO A 11 -3.08 30.87 8.07
N GLU A 12 -4.09 31.45 7.41
CA GLU A 12 -4.74 32.70 7.78
C GLU A 12 -6.03 32.40 8.56
N ALA A 13 -6.22 33.06 9.71
CA ALA A 13 -7.28 32.79 10.65
C ALA A 13 -8.63 33.38 10.19
N ALA A 14 -9.67 32.55 10.08
CA ALA A 14 -11.05 33.00 9.91
C ALA A 14 -12.00 32.29 10.88
N SER A 15 -12.69 33.11 11.67
CA SER A 15 -13.70 32.74 12.66
C SER A 15 -15.07 32.57 11.98
N GLY A 16 -15.75 31.45 12.21
CA GLY A 16 -17.15 31.24 11.84
C GLY A 16 -17.78 30.07 12.59
N LYS A 17 -18.91 30.31 13.26
CA LYS A 17 -19.64 29.35 14.14
C LYS A 17 -20.36 28.23 13.35
N PRO A 18 -20.66 27.08 13.97
CA PRO A 18 -21.29 25.94 13.30
C PRO A 18 -22.82 26.02 13.34
N SER A 19 -23.46 25.62 12.24
CA SER A 19 -24.90 25.31 12.20
C SER A 19 -25.09 23.84 11.83
N LEU A 20 -25.85 23.16 12.70
CA LEU A 20 -26.22 21.75 12.67
C LEU A 20 -27.29 21.49 11.61
N GLY A 21 -27.14 20.45 10.78
CA GLY A 21 -28.20 20.04 9.87
C GLY A 21 -27.84 18.94 8.86
N GLN A 22 -28.25 17.72 9.22
CA GLN A 22 -28.85 16.69 8.36
C GLN A 22 -27.95 15.65 7.66
N GLU A 23 -28.16 14.40 8.10
CA GLU A 23 -27.52 13.16 7.67
C GLU A 23 -27.98 12.73 6.26
N SER A 24 -27.00 12.25 5.52
CA SER A 24 -26.92 11.99 4.08
C SER A 24 -27.69 10.77 3.62
N GLY A 25 -28.52 10.93 2.58
CA GLY A 25 -28.73 9.88 1.59
C GLY A 25 -27.62 9.94 0.55
N GLU A 26 -26.91 8.82 0.37
CA GLU A 26 -25.86 8.62 -0.63
C GLU A 26 -26.33 9.01 -2.04
N LEU A 27 -25.89 10.17 -2.48
CA LEU A 27 -25.54 10.43 -3.87
C LEU A 27 -24.02 10.49 -3.88
N GLU A 28 -23.37 9.37 -4.22
CA GLU A 28 -21.97 9.39 -4.62
C GLU A 28 -21.86 10.35 -5.80
N SER A 29 -21.48 11.59 -5.52
CA SER A 29 -21.16 12.56 -6.56
C SER A 29 -19.98 11.99 -7.32
N ASP A 30 -20.15 11.76 -8.63
CA ASP A 30 -19.05 11.58 -9.56
C ASP A 30 -18.16 12.84 -9.46
N ALA A 31 -17.22 12.82 -8.54
CA ALA A 31 -16.42 13.98 -8.21
C ALA A 31 -15.38 14.15 -9.31
N SER A 32 -15.76 14.89 -10.35
CA SER A 32 -14.86 15.27 -11.43
C SER A 32 -13.75 16.15 -10.85
N SER A 33 -12.51 15.74 -11.00
CA SER A 33 -11.34 16.48 -10.53
C SER A 33 -10.64 17.16 -11.69
N VAL A 34 -10.29 18.44 -11.52
CA VAL A 34 -9.49 19.19 -12.49
C VAL A 34 -8.09 19.35 -11.93
N ILE A 35 -7.10 18.96 -12.74
CA ILE A 35 -5.68 19.08 -12.43
C ILE A 35 -5.09 20.06 -13.43
N GLN A 36 -4.70 21.23 -12.97
CA GLN A 36 -3.98 22.21 -13.80
C GLN A 36 -2.50 21.87 -13.78
N LEU A 37 -1.89 21.87 -14.96
CA LEU A 37 -0.49 21.55 -15.15
C LEU A 37 0.26 22.82 -15.53
N SER A 38 1.35 23.06 -14.81
CA SER A 38 2.36 24.06 -15.15
C SER A 38 3.72 23.37 -15.26
N HIS A 39 4.65 23.93 -16.01
CA HIS A 39 5.98 23.37 -16.15
C HIS A 39 7.07 24.43 -16.15
N SER A 40 8.31 24.01 -15.91
CA SER A 40 9.47 24.85 -16.12
C SER A 40 10.68 24.04 -16.56
N LEU A 41 11.60 24.69 -17.25
CA LEU A 41 12.90 24.13 -17.65
C LEU A 41 13.98 24.79 -16.80
N GLY A 42 14.70 23.97 -16.01
CA GLY A 42 15.76 24.43 -15.13
C GLY A 42 15.27 25.49 -14.14
N SER A 43 15.85 26.69 -14.20
CA SER A 43 15.51 27.80 -13.30
C SER A 43 14.49 28.80 -13.90
N GLN A 44 13.89 28.48 -15.04
CA GLN A 44 12.87 29.33 -15.66
C GLN A 44 11.59 29.37 -14.81
N PRO A 45 10.78 30.44 -14.92
CA PRO A 45 9.47 30.50 -14.26
C PRO A 45 8.53 29.40 -14.78
N PHE A 46 7.51 29.08 -13.97
CA PHE A 46 6.49 28.13 -14.37
C PHE A 46 5.54 28.74 -15.41
N GLU A 47 5.34 28.02 -16.52
CA GLU A 47 4.41 28.37 -17.58
C GLU A 47 3.27 27.34 -17.65
N THR A 48 2.13 27.77 -18.19
CA THR A 48 0.95 26.90 -18.33
C THR A 48 1.26 25.77 -19.32
N ARG A 49 1.04 24.52 -18.90
CA ARG A 49 1.17 23.33 -19.74
C ARG A 49 -0.16 22.87 -20.33
N GLY A 50 -1.22 22.99 -19.53
CA GLY A 50 -2.56 22.53 -19.87
C GLY A 50 -3.31 22.02 -18.64
N GLN A 51 -4.31 21.18 -18.85
CA GLN A 51 -5.12 20.62 -17.77
C GLN A 51 -5.60 19.19 -18.05
N ILE A 52 -5.67 18.40 -16.99
CA ILE A 52 -6.22 17.05 -17.00
C ILE A 52 -7.56 17.08 -16.28
N ASN A 53 -8.62 16.70 -17.00
CA ASN A 53 -9.96 16.56 -16.46
C ASN A 53 -10.23 15.08 -16.18
N VAL A 54 -10.27 14.71 -14.90
CA VAL A 54 -10.60 13.37 -14.46
C VAL A 54 -12.11 13.31 -14.25
N ARG A 55 -12.82 12.61 -15.14
CA ARG A 55 -14.29 12.53 -15.08
C ARG A 55 -14.74 11.58 -13.97
N SER A 56 -14.07 10.44 -13.86
CA SER A 56 -14.31 9.47 -12.80
C SER A 56 -13.03 8.71 -12.53
N LEU A 57 -12.59 8.75 -11.28
CA LEU A 57 -11.47 7.96 -10.80
C LEU A 57 -11.81 6.47 -11.00
N LYS A 58 -12.94 5.99 -10.48
CA LYS A 58 -13.36 4.57 -10.59
C LYS A 58 -13.28 3.98 -12.02
N SER A 59 -13.66 4.76 -13.04
CA SER A 59 -13.64 4.30 -14.45
C SER A 59 -12.31 4.56 -15.18
N GLY A 60 -11.39 5.31 -14.58
CA GLY A 60 -10.14 5.74 -15.21
C GLY A 60 -10.34 6.71 -16.39
N SER A 61 -11.52 7.33 -16.51
CA SER A 61 -11.84 8.20 -17.65
C SER A 61 -11.22 9.59 -17.49
N VAL A 62 -10.24 9.87 -18.34
CA VAL A 62 -9.46 11.11 -18.31
C VAL A 62 -9.55 11.83 -19.66
N ASN A 63 -9.71 13.16 -19.63
CA ASN A 63 -9.61 14.03 -20.79
C ASN A 63 -8.45 15.00 -20.62
N ILE A 64 -7.53 15.01 -21.58
CA ILE A 64 -6.33 15.83 -21.56
C ILE A 64 -6.54 17.03 -22.49
N GLN A 65 -6.30 18.23 -21.98
CA GLN A 65 -6.24 19.45 -22.76
C GLN A 65 -4.84 20.03 -22.61
N GLN A 66 -4.11 20.15 -23.72
CA GLN A 66 -2.75 20.65 -23.74
C GLN A 66 -2.73 21.97 -24.51
N ASP A 67 -1.92 22.91 -24.03
CA ASP A 67 -1.55 24.07 -24.84
C ASP A 67 -0.44 23.64 -25.82
N SER A 68 -0.37 24.27 -26.99
CA SER A 68 0.52 23.86 -28.10
C SER A 68 1.54 24.94 -28.49
N SER A 69 1.95 25.76 -27.52
CA SER A 69 2.73 26.97 -27.79
C SER A 69 4.23 26.86 -27.47
N TYR A 70 4.80 25.64 -27.46
CA TYR A 70 6.20 25.43 -27.05
C TYR A 70 7.15 25.42 -28.26
N ASP A 71 8.42 25.76 -28.05
CA ASP A 71 9.49 25.55 -29.03
C ASP A 71 10.32 24.33 -28.62
N TRP A 72 10.56 23.40 -29.54
CA TRP A 72 11.40 22.23 -29.28
C TRP A 72 12.86 22.62 -28.97
N LYS A 73 13.29 23.80 -29.42
CA LYS A 73 14.65 24.32 -29.18
C LYS A 73 14.93 24.54 -27.69
N ASP A 74 13.94 24.97 -26.93
CA ASP A 74 14.11 25.23 -25.49
C ASP A 74 14.41 23.92 -24.73
N TYR A 75 13.72 22.85 -25.10
CA TYR A 75 13.96 21.51 -24.53
C TYR A 75 15.30 20.93 -24.96
N LYS A 76 15.74 21.24 -26.18
CA LYS A 76 17.07 20.85 -26.65
C LYS A 76 18.16 21.56 -25.83
N GLU A 77 18.06 22.88 -25.67
CA GLU A 77 19.03 23.68 -24.90
C GLU A 77 19.09 23.22 -23.44
N ALA A 78 17.93 23.05 -22.79
CA ALA A 78 17.85 22.52 -21.43
C ALA A 78 18.42 21.09 -21.33
N GLY A 79 18.22 20.26 -22.37
CA GLY A 79 18.79 18.92 -22.46
C GLY A 79 20.31 18.92 -22.57
N GLU A 80 20.88 19.79 -23.41
CA GLU A 80 22.33 19.97 -23.58
C GLU A 80 23.00 20.56 -22.34
N ALA A 81 22.29 21.45 -21.62
CA ALA A 81 22.71 22.01 -20.33
C ALA A 81 22.56 21.02 -19.15
N ASN A 82 22.03 19.81 -19.39
CA ASN A 82 21.75 18.78 -18.38
C ASN A 82 20.86 19.32 -17.23
N GLU A 83 19.87 20.13 -17.60
CA GLU A 83 18.86 20.67 -16.68
C GLU A 83 17.71 19.69 -16.46
N PHE A 84 16.84 20.05 -15.51
CA PHE A 84 15.63 19.31 -15.20
C PHE A 84 14.40 19.99 -15.78
N TYR A 85 13.50 19.17 -16.30
CA TYR A 85 12.11 19.55 -16.52
C TYR A 85 11.34 19.39 -15.21
N HIS A 86 10.73 20.47 -14.74
CA HIS A 86 9.86 20.48 -13.58
C HIS A 86 8.41 20.51 -14.03
N LEU A 87 7.57 19.67 -13.43
CA LEU A 87 6.12 19.67 -13.64
C LEU A 87 5.46 19.95 -12.30
N GLU A 88 4.59 20.95 -12.31
CA GLU A 88 3.72 21.31 -11.22
C GLU A 88 2.29 20.91 -11.56
N ALA A 89 1.65 20.16 -10.65
CA ALA A 89 0.26 19.76 -10.77
C ALA A 89 -0.54 20.38 -9.63
N PHE A 90 -1.38 21.35 -9.96
CA PHE A 90 -2.33 21.96 -9.03
C PHE A 90 -3.66 21.22 -9.09
N VAL A 91 -4.02 20.57 -7.98
CA VAL A 91 -5.22 19.75 -7.85
C VAL A 91 -6.21 20.44 -6.94
N LYS A 92 -7.43 20.64 -7.43
CA LYS A 92 -8.57 21.11 -6.64
C LYS A 92 -9.60 20.01 -6.52
N TYR A 93 -9.77 19.49 -5.30
CA TYR A 93 -10.71 18.40 -5.03
C TYR A 93 -11.45 18.64 -3.71
N ASN A 94 -12.79 18.60 -3.74
CA ASN A 94 -13.66 18.78 -2.55
C ASN A 94 -13.30 20.00 -1.68
N GLY A 95 -12.89 21.10 -2.30
CA GLY A 95 -12.49 22.34 -1.60
C GLY A 95 -11.08 22.34 -1.02
N ILE A 96 -10.34 21.23 -1.14
CA ILE A 96 -8.93 21.14 -0.77
C ILE A 96 -8.09 21.36 -2.02
N GLU A 97 -7.14 22.29 -1.91
CA GLU A 97 -6.18 22.61 -2.96
C GLU A 97 -4.81 22.04 -2.58
N ARG A 98 -4.19 21.30 -3.49
CA ARG A 98 -2.86 20.71 -3.30
C ARG A 98 -2.01 20.89 -4.54
N THR A 99 -0.74 21.18 -4.32
CA THR A 99 0.26 21.29 -5.40
C THR A 99 1.28 20.17 -5.26
N PHE A 100 1.50 19.46 -6.36
CA PHE A 100 2.51 18.41 -6.46
C PHE A 100 3.60 18.83 -7.43
N LEU A 101 4.86 18.70 -7.00
CA LEU A 101 6.02 18.97 -7.82
C LEU A 101 6.73 17.65 -8.14
N THR A 102 6.98 17.43 -9.43
CA THR A 102 7.78 16.30 -9.92
C THR A 102 8.82 16.82 -10.91
N SER A 103 9.89 16.06 -11.11
CA SER A 103 10.97 16.49 -12.00
C SER A 103 11.57 15.30 -12.74
N THR A 104 11.98 15.53 -13.98
CA THR A 104 12.72 14.57 -14.81
C THR A 104 13.83 15.31 -15.55
N LYS A 105 14.81 14.60 -16.10
CA LYS A 105 15.84 15.27 -16.92
C LYS A 105 15.22 15.83 -18.19
N ALA A 106 15.56 17.07 -18.55
CA ALA A 106 15.06 17.71 -19.76
C ALA A 106 15.45 16.91 -21.03
N CYS A 107 16.67 16.37 -21.05
CA CYS A 107 17.14 15.56 -22.19
C CYS A 107 16.30 14.29 -22.43
N LEU A 108 15.74 13.67 -21.38
CA LEU A 108 14.88 12.49 -21.54
C LEU A 108 13.55 12.82 -22.22
N LEU A 109 13.01 14.00 -21.95
CA LEU A 109 11.77 14.49 -22.53
C LEU A 109 11.97 14.97 -23.96
N TYR A 110 13.12 15.59 -24.24
CA TYR A 110 13.52 15.97 -25.59
C TYR A 110 13.72 14.73 -26.48
N GLU A 111 14.45 13.73 -26.01
CA GLU A 111 14.69 12.48 -26.76
C GLU A 111 13.44 11.63 -26.97
N SER A 112 12.44 11.76 -26.10
CA SER A 112 11.14 11.14 -26.29
C SER A 112 10.19 11.93 -27.19
N GLN A 113 10.65 13.02 -27.83
CA GLN A 113 9.81 13.90 -28.67
C GLN A 113 8.61 14.44 -27.88
N LEU A 114 8.85 14.91 -26.66
CA LEU A 114 7.85 15.38 -25.70
C LEU A 114 6.78 14.32 -25.34
N ALA A 115 7.09 13.04 -25.50
CA ALA A 115 6.26 11.96 -24.99
C ALA A 115 6.51 11.76 -23.49
N ASP A 116 5.45 11.86 -22.71
CA ASP A 116 5.49 11.71 -21.25
C ASP A 116 4.32 10.90 -20.72
N ILE A 117 4.54 10.29 -19.56
CA ILE A 117 3.57 9.49 -18.82
C ILE A 117 3.38 10.18 -17.47
N ILE A 118 2.20 10.74 -17.26
CA ILE A 118 1.80 11.33 -15.98
C ILE A 118 0.99 10.29 -15.21
N THR A 119 1.49 9.88 -14.06
CA THR A 119 0.77 8.97 -13.16
C THR A 119 0.20 9.74 -11.99
N ILE A 120 -1.13 9.67 -11.83
CA ILE A 120 -1.87 10.23 -10.71
C ILE A 120 -2.05 9.13 -9.67
N HIS A 121 -1.59 9.38 -8.45
CA HIS A 121 -1.66 8.43 -7.36
C HIS A 121 -2.83 8.77 -6.44
N VAL A 122 -3.70 7.79 -6.23
CA VAL A 122 -4.99 7.95 -5.55
C VAL A 122 -5.04 7.04 -4.33
N ASP A 123 -5.51 7.58 -3.20
CA ASP A 123 -5.66 6.83 -1.96
C ASP A 123 -6.94 5.96 -1.94
N LEU A 124 -7.12 5.18 -0.87
CA LEU A 124 -8.30 4.32 -0.68
C LEU A 124 -9.63 5.10 -0.56
N LEU A 125 -9.57 6.41 -0.29
CA LEU A 125 -10.73 7.29 -0.17
C LEU A 125 -11.01 8.07 -1.47
N GLY A 126 -10.20 7.86 -2.52
CA GLY A 126 -10.33 8.58 -3.78
C GLY A 126 -9.65 9.96 -3.82
N ASN A 127 -8.83 10.33 -2.83
CA ASN A 127 -8.08 11.56 -2.86
C ASN A 127 -6.75 11.38 -3.61
N ILE A 128 -6.38 12.39 -4.38
CA ILE A 128 -5.07 12.45 -5.05
C ILE A 128 -4.02 12.82 -4.00
N TYR A 129 -3.01 11.96 -3.83
CA TYR A 129 -1.92 12.18 -2.87
C TYR A 129 -0.56 12.39 -3.55
N GLY A 130 -0.46 12.19 -4.86
CA GLY A 130 0.76 12.43 -5.61
C GLY A 130 0.55 12.44 -7.11
N VAL A 131 1.46 13.12 -7.81
CA VAL A 131 1.57 13.12 -9.28
C VAL A 131 3.03 12.90 -9.62
N SER A 132 3.31 11.98 -10.54
CA SER A 132 4.67 11.69 -11.01
C SER A 132 4.74 11.71 -12.53
N VAL A 133 5.84 12.22 -13.06
CA VAL A 133 6.13 12.22 -14.51
C VAL A 133 7.23 11.22 -14.83
N ALA A 134 7.05 10.47 -15.90
CA ALA A 134 8.05 9.58 -16.47
C ALA A 134 8.09 9.74 -18.00
N THR A 135 9.19 9.36 -18.62
CA THR A 135 9.29 9.27 -20.08
C THR A 135 9.29 7.79 -20.49
N PRO A 136 8.69 7.43 -21.65
CA PRO A 136 8.61 6.04 -22.08
C PRO A 136 9.95 5.47 -22.59
N HIS A 137 10.94 6.33 -22.85
CA HIS A 137 12.21 5.95 -23.46
C HIS A 137 13.31 5.63 -22.42
N SER A 138 14.53 5.40 -22.90
CA SER A 138 15.73 5.07 -22.12
C SER A 138 15.94 5.93 -20.86
N GLN A 139 16.65 5.41 -19.86
CA GLN A 139 17.03 6.17 -18.66
C GLN A 139 18.24 7.08 -18.88
N GLN A 140 18.81 7.07 -20.09
CA GLN A 140 20.01 7.79 -20.47
C GLN A 140 19.76 8.56 -21.75
N CYS A 141 20.43 9.71 -21.84
CA CYS A 141 20.36 10.61 -22.98
C CYS A 141 21.48 10.24 -23.97
N THR A 142 21.12 9.98 -25.22
CA THR A 142 21.98 9.51 -26.31
C THR A 142 22.25 10.58 -27.39
N GLY A 143 21.51 11.69 -27.36
CA GLY A 143 21.86 12.95 -28.03
C GLY A 143 21.46 13.09 -29.50
N THR A 144 20.72 12.13 -30.09
CA THR A 144 20.30 12.23 -31.50
C THR A 144 18.80 12.12 -31.66
N VAL A 145 18.15 13.25 -31.93
CA VAL A 145 16.70 13.34 -32.15
C VAL A 145 16.45 14.10 -33.44
N PRO A 146 15.58 13.61 -34.35
CA PRO A 146 15.15 14.38 -35.50
C PRO A 146 14.32 15.60 -35.03
N GLU A 147 14.13 16.58 -35.92
CA GLU A 147 13.17 17.64 -35.68
C GLU A 147 11.75 17.06 -35.56
N PHE A 148 10.99 17.56 -34.59
CA PHE A 148 9.63 17.10 -34.29
C PHE A 148 8.72 18.29 -34.02
N GLU A 149 7.41 18.07 -34.17
CA GLU A 149 6.42 19.09 -33.81
C GLU A 149 6.36 19.25 -32.29
N PRO A 150 6.40 20.48 -31.75
CA PRO A 150 6.49 20.73 -30.31
C PRO A 150 5.15 20.54 -29.58
N ASN A 151 4.50 19.41 -29.83
CA ASN A 151 3.26 19.00 -29.19
C ASN A 151 3.58 17.92 -28.16
N PHE A 152 3.07 18.08 -26.94
CA PHE A 152 3.21 17.05 -25.92
C PHE A 152 2.38 15.82 -26.25
N ASN A 153 3.01 14.64 -26.24
CA ASN A 153 2.30 13.37 -26.34
C ASN A 153 2.15 12.75 -24.94
N THR A 154 1.13 13.20 -24.21
CA THR A 154 0.91 12.80 -22.81
C THR A 154 0.00 11.59 -22.71
N THR A 155 0.47 10.56 -22.02
CA THR A 155 -0.35 9.46 -21.53
C THR A 155 -0.61 9.65 -20.04
N VAL A 156 -1.87 9.58 -19.61
CA VAL A 156 -2.23 9.66 -18.19
C VAL A 156 -2.58 8.28 -17.66
N LEU A 157 -1.95 7.90 -16.54
CA LEU A 157 -2.24 6.69 -15.80
C LEU A 157 -2.77 7.05 -14.42
N ILE A 158 -3.69 6.24 -13.89
CA ILE A 158 -4.17 6.38 -12.52
C ILE A 158 -3.72 5.13 -11.75
N SER A 159 -2.95 5.34 -10.70
CA SER A 159 -2.45 4.31 -9.81
C SER A 159 -3.26 4.32 -8.51
N TYR A 160 -3.91 3.20 -8.21
CA TYR A 160 -4.63 2.99 -6.96
C TYR A 160 -3.74 2.35 -5.92
N MET A 161 -4.04 2.62 -4.65
CA MET A 161 -3.50 1.83 -3.55
C MET A 161 -4.05 0.40 -3.61
N GLU A 162 -3.15 -0.58 -3.64
CA GLU A 162 -3.49 -1.99 -3.54
C GLU A 162 -3.27 -2.50 -2.11
N HIS A 163 -4.09 -3.46 -1.67
CA HIS A 163 -3.87 -4.13 -0.40
C HIS A 163 -2.63 -5.01 -0.49
N GLY A 164 -1.79 -4.94 0.55
CA GLY A 164 -0.63 -5.83 0.67
C GLY A 164 -1.02 -7.30 0.76
N PRO A 165 -0.08 -8.22 0.47
CA PRO A 165 -0.36 -9.65 0.54
C PRO A 165 -0.75 -10.06 1.96
N VAL A 166 -1.86 -10.78 2.08
CA VAL A 166 -2.31 -11.37 3.34
C VAL A 166 -1.46 -12.62 3.61
N PRO A 167 -0.90 -12.82 4.82
CA PRO A 167 -0.08 -13.98 5.13
C PRO A 167 -0.91 -15.27 5.07
N ASP A 168 -0.38 -16.31 4.41
CA ASP A 168 -0.96 -17.65 4.43
C ASP A 168 -0.66 -18.33 5.77
N VAL A 169 -1.66 -18.32 6.67
CA VAL A 169 -1.58 -18.96 7.98
C VAL A 169 -2.25 -20.33 8.02
N ALA A 170 -2.74 -20.86 6.89
CA ALA A 170 -3.52 -22.11 6.87
C ALA A 170 -2.73 -23.29 7.43
N MET A 171 -1.47 -23.43 7.02
CA MET A 171 -0.58 -24.48 7.53
C MET A 171 -0.24 -24.33 9.01
N TYR A 172 -0.04 -23.10 9.48
CA TYR A 172 0.23 -22.85 10.90
C TYR A 172 -1.00 -23.16 11.76
N VAL A 173 -2.19 -22.73 11.32
CA VAL A 173 -3.46 -23.02 11.98
C VAL A 173 -3.71 -24.52 12.05
N GLN A 174 -3.56 -25.23 10.93
CA GLN A 174 -3.70 -26.69 10.90
C GLN A 174 -2.71 -27.38 11.83
N LYS A 175 -1.44 -26.93 11.87
CA LYS A 175 -0.44 -27.46 12.79
C LYS A 175 -0.84 -27.23 14.25
N VAL A 176 -1.29 -26.02 14.59
CA VAL A 176 -1.74 -25.68 15.95
C VAL A 176 -2.97 -26.50 16.34
N GLU A 177 -3.92 -26.70 15.43
CA GLU A 177 -5.10 -27.55 15.66
C GLU A 177 -4.71 -29.01 15.84
N GLN A 178 -3.80 -29.54 15.02
CA GLN A 178 -3.28 -30.89 15.18
C GLN A 178 -2.54 -31.08 16.51
N GLU A 179 -1.75 -30.10 16.93
CA GLU A 179 -1.08 -30.12 18.23
C GLU A 179 -2.08 -30.06 19.39
N LYS A 180 -3.13 -29.23 19.28
CA LYS A 180 -4.23 -29.18 20.25
C LYS A 180 -4.97 -30.53 20.35
N VAL A 181 -5.34 -31.10 19.20
CA VAL A 181 -6.01 -32.41 19.13
C VAL A 181 -5.10 -33.52 19.66
N ALA A 182 -3.81 -33.49 19.37
CA ALA A 182 -2.84 -34.45 19.90
C ALA A 182 -2.67 -34.32 21.43
N LYS A 183 -2.70 -33.09 21.97
CA LYS A 183 -2.65 -32.84 23.41
C LYS A 183 -3.93 -33.33 24.11
N GLU A 184 -5.10 -33.07 23.54
CA GLU A 184 -6.39 -33.54 24.07
C GLU A 184 -6.55 -35.06 23.97
N ARG A 185 -6.02 -35.71 22.92
CA ARG A 185 -6.03 -37.17 22.78
C ARG A 185 -4.93 -37.86 23.59
N GLY A 186 -3.81 -37.19 23.85
CA GLY A 186 -2.60 -37.74 24.47
C GLY A 186 -2.57 -37.77 26.00
N GLU A 187 -3.60 -37.27 26.69
CA GLU A 187 -3.69 -37.35 28.16
C GLU A 187 -4.34 -38.65 28.67
N THR A 188 -4.53 -39.63 27.78
CA THR A 188 -4.70 -41.04 28.18
C THR A 188 -3.33 -41.69 28.27
N LYS A 189 -2.52 -41.27 29.25
CA LYS A 189 -1.44 -42.12 29.77
C LYS A 189 -2.10 -43.47 30.02
N ASP A 190 -1.71 -44.47 29.24
CA ASP A 190 -2.27 -45.81 29.24
C ASP A 190 -2.10 -46.39 30.66
N ASN A 191 -3.05 -46.09 31.54
CA ASN A 191 -3.11 -46.56 32.92
C ASN A 191 -3.60 -48.00 32.90
N ARG A 192 -2.97 -48.85 32.08
CA ARG A 192 -2.88 -50.29 32.35
C ARG A 192 -2.12 -50.41 33.66
N SER A 193 -2.89 -50.21 34.72
CA SER A 193 -2.45 -49.94 36.07
C SER A 193 -1.43 -50.99 36.47
N PHE A 194 -0.36 -50.59 37.15
CA PHE A 194 0.62 -51.49 37.75
C PHE A 194 -0.08 -52.69 38.43
N ILE A 195 -1.22 -52.43 39.07
CA ILE A 195 -2.08 -53.41 39.73
C ILE A 195 -2.55 -54.51 38.76
N ALA A 196 -2.95 -54.19 37.53
CA ALA A 196 -3.38 -55.18 36.54
C ALA A 196 -2.25 -56.12 36.09
N LYS A 197 -1.00 -55.64 36.08
CA LYS A 197 0.18 -56.45 35.72
C LYS A 197 0.69 -57.30 36.87
N TYR A 198 0.57 -56.82 38.10
CA TYR A 198 1.14 -57.46 39.29
C TYR A 198 0.11 -58.13 40.21
N TRP A 199 -1.19 -58.13 39.88
CA TRP A 199 -2.25 -58.74 40.70
C TRP A 199 -1.96 -60.20 41.05
N MET A 200 -1.45 -60.98 40.09
CA MET A 200 -1.09 -62.38 40.30
C MET A 200 0.01 -62.58 41.35
N TYR A 201 0.87 -61.57 41.58
CA TYR A 201 1.94 -61.63 42.59
C TYR A 201 1.51 -61.00 43.91
N ILE A 202 0.66 -59.97 43.87
CA ILE A 202 0.15 -59.29 45.07
C ILE A 202 -0.77 -60.24 45.87
N VAL A 203 -1.67 -60.98 45.21
CA VAL A 203 -2.64 -61.85 45.89
C VAL A 203 -1.97 -62.98 46.70
N PRO A 204 -1.04 -63.79 46.17
CA PRO A 204 -0.36 -64.82 46.95
C PRO A 204 0.44 -64.26 48.13
N LEU A 205 1.10 -63.12 47.93
CA LEU A 205 1.95 -62.50 48.96
C LEU A 205 1.11 -62.02 50.16
N VAL A 206 -0.05 -61.41 49.88
CA VAL A 206 -1.01 -60.98 50.92
C VAL A 206 -1.61 -62.18 51.66
N LEU A 207 -1.94 -63.27 50.95
CA LEU A 207 -2.45 -64.50 51.57
C LEU A 207 -1.44 -65.13 52.53
N VAL A 208 -0.16 -65.23 52.13
CA VAL A 208 0.91 -65.73 53.01
C VAL A 208 1.08 -64.82 54.24
N PHE A 209 1.00 -63.50 54.05
CA PHE A 209 1.11 -62.54 55.14
C PHE A 209 -0.04 -62.65 56.14
N MET A 210 -1.27 -62.86 55.67
CA MET A 210 -2.45 -63.10 56.52
C MET A 210 -2.38 -64.43 57.26
N MET A 211 -1.91 -65.50 56.61
CA MET A 211 -1.72 -66.79 57.28
C MET A 211 -0.59 -66.73 58.33
N SER A 212 0.45 -65.93 58.09
CA SER A 212 1.56 -65.71 59.04
C SER A 212 1.18 -64.76 60.18
N GLY A 213 0.22 -63.85 59.96
CA GLY A 213 -0.34 -62.98 61.00
C GLY A 213 -1.45 -63.63 61.84
N ALA A 214 -2.10 -64.67 61.31
CA ALA A 214 -3.15 -65.42 62.00
C ALA A 214 -2.61 -66.57 62.88
N SER A 215 -1.33 -66.93 62.77
CA SER A 215 -0.68 -67.93 63.63
C SER A 215 -0.02 -67.32 64.87
N ASN A 216 -0.76 -66.50 65.61
CA ASN A 216 -0.44 -66.23 67.03
C ASN A 216 -1.51 -66.90 67.91
N PRO A 217 -1.35 -68.20 68.26
CA PRO A 217 -2.21 -68.84 69.23
C PRO A 217 -1.83 -68.41 70.66
N GLU A 218 -2.84 -67.94 71.39
CA GLU A 218 -2.97 -67.94 72.85
C GLU A 218 -1.97 -67.14 73.72
N GLN A 219 -2.48 -66.19 74.50
CA GLN A 219 -2.67 -66.44 75.95
C GLN A 219 -3.58 -65.38 76.61
N PRO A 220 -4.71 -65.80 77.21
CA PRO A 220 -5.45 -65.01 78.18
C PRO A 220 -4.89 -65.28 79.59
N ALA A 221 -4.48 -64.25 80.33
CA ALA A 221 -4.41 -64.32 81.79
C ALA A 221 -4.30 -62.93 82.45
N ARG A 222 -5.34 -62.63 83.24
CA ARG A 222 -5.52 -61.57 84.24
C ARG A 222 -5.84 -60.16 83.77
#